data_AF-A0A8H4FHG9-F1
#
_entry.id   AF-A0A8H4FHG9-F1
#
_cell.length_a   1.000
_cell.length_b   1.000
_cell.length_c   1.000
_cell.angle_alpha   90.00
_cell.angle_beta   90.00
_cell.angle_gamma   90.00
#
_symmetry.space_group_name_H-M   'P 1'
#
loop_
_entity.id
_entity.type
_entity.pdbx_description
1 polymer ?
#
loop_
_entity_poly.entity_id
_entity_poly.type
_entity_poly.pdbx_seq_one_letter_code
_entity_poly.pdbx_strand_id
1 'polypeptide(L)'
;MDSPDAEQRLRNWPGELCRELVQIHLWEAFRTTAILHCRALRPATENEESSAAAGFGDELLEMKALAACQAVIDSKGDSFPGVPHLAAALMYPLFIVCLSTKQDTVARSLSRDLFSEVVRKWGDHEIRLAWDIVIEVWQRSTMQPGVCGLKLAEDFVAELDIEMYLY
;
A
#
# COMPACT_ATOMS: atom_id res chain seq x y z
N MET A 1 -6.52 4.40 -14.14
CA MET A 1 -7.57 3.50 -13.61
C MET A 1 -8.53 4.36 -12.81
N ASP A 2 -9.09 5.40 -13.45
CA ASP A 2 -9.47 6.62 -12.71
C ASP A 2 -10.99 6.83 -12.67
N SER A 3 -11.76 5.74 -12.83
CA SER A 3 -13.22 5.84 -12.72
C SER A 3 -13.64 5.80 -11.25
N PRO A 4 -14.49 6.73 -10.77
CA PRO A 4 -15.15 6.67 -9.47
C PRO A 4 -15.83 5.31 -9.19
N ASP A 5 -16.19 4.57 -10.25
CA ASP A 5 -16.75 3.22 -10.16
C ASP A 5 -15.77 2.19 -9.59
N ALA A 6 -14.45 2.38 -9.75
CA ALA A 6 -13.45 1.40 -9.31
C ALA A 6 -13.42 1.30 -7.77
N GLU A 7 -13.36 2.43 -7.06
CA GLU A 7 -13.42 2.45 -5.60
C GLU A 7 -14.75 1.87 -5.10
N GLN A 8 -15.88 2.25 -5.70
CA GLN A 8 -17.19 1.76 -5.29
C GLN A 8 -17.32 0.24 -5.49
N ARG A 9 -16.77 -0.29 -6.58
CA ARG A 9 -16.72 -1.73 -6.84
C ARG A 9 -15.84 -2.45 -5.81
N LEU A 10 -14.68 -1.91 -5.46
CA LEU A 10 -13.82 -2.46 -4.40
C LEU A 10 -14.53 -2.45 -3.04
N ARG A 11 -15.25 -1.38 -2.70
CA ARG A 11 -16.06 -1.30 -1.47
C ARG A 11 -17.15 -2.35 -1.43
N ASN A 12 -17.84 -2.56 -2.55
CA ASN A 12 -18.93 -3.52 -2.66
C ASN A 12 -18.46 -4.95 -2.90
N TRP A 13 -17.16 -5.17 -3.11
CA TRP A 13 -16.63 -6.50 -3.35
C TRP A 13 -16.71 -7.34 -2.06
N PRO A 14 -17.43 -8.47 -2.07
CA PRO A 14 -17.54 -9.34 -0.89
C PRO A 14 -16.25 -10.09 -0.54
N GLY A 15 -15.19 -9.94 -1.35
CA GLY A 15 -13.96 -10.74 -1.24
C GLY A 15 -14.13 -12.14 -1.83
N GLU A 16 -13.16 -13.02 -1.56
CA GLU A 16 -13.18 -14.42 -2.00
C GLU A 16 -13.21 -15.37 -0.80
N LEU A 17 -14.08 -16.39 -0.89
CA LEU A 17 -14.06 -17.52 0.04
C LEU A 17 -12.88 -18.42 -0.28
N CYS A 18 -11.83 -18.26 0.51
CA CYS A 18 -10.61 -19.00 0.36
C CYS A 18 -10.54 -20.18 1.32
N ARG A 19 -9.80 -21.23 0.93
CA ARG A 19 -9.58 -22.39 1.80
C ARG A 19 -8.62 -22.07 2.94
N GLU A 20 -7.71 -21.14 2.72
CA GLU A 20 -6.67 -20.77 3.67
C GLU A 20 -6.89 -19.34 4.16
N LEU A 21 -6.74 -19.14 5.48
CA LEU A 21 -6.91 -17.82 6.12
C LEU A 21 -5.93 -16.77 5.56
N VAL A 22 -4.72 -17.18 5.19
CA VAL A 22 -3.71 -16.28 4.59
C VAL A 22 -4.19 -15.65 3.29
N GLN A 23 -4.95 -16.38 2.46
CA GLN A 23 -5.50 -15.86 1.21
C GLN A 23 -6.56 -14.79 1.48
N ILE A 24 -7.37 -14.99 2.52
CA ILE A 24 -8.38 -14.01 2.95
C ILE A 24 -7.69 -12.71 3.37
N HIS A 25 -6.61 -12.82 4.15
CA HIS A 25 -5.84 -11.65 4.60
C HIS A 25 -5.10 -10.96 3.44
N LEU A 26 -4.51 -11.71 2.51
CA LEU A 26 -3.93 -11.14 1.29
C LEU A 26 -5.00 -10.37 0.49
N TRP A 27 -6.16 -10.97 0.26
CA TRP A 27 -7.23 -10.31 -0.48
C TRP A 27 -7.69 -9.01 0.18
N GLU A 28 -7.86 -9.01 1.50
CA GLU A 28 -8.24 -7.80 2.23
C GLU A 28 -7.14 -6.73 2.19
N ALA A 29 -5.86 -7.13 2.23
CA ALA A 29 -4.72 -6.22 2.07
C ALA A 29 -4.75 -5.57 0.68
N PHE A 30 -4.92 -6.35 -0.39
CA PHE A 30 -5.01 -5.82 -1.76
C PHE A 30 -6.22 -4.92 -1.96
N ARG A 31 -7.41 -5.35 -1.53
CA ARG A 31 -8.64 -4.58 -1.66
C ARG A 31 -8.55 -3.23 -0.97
N THR A 32 -8.11 -3.22 0.30
CA THR A 32 -8.01 -2.00 1.09
C THR A 32 -6.97 -1.04 0.52
N THR A 33 -5.83 -1.59 0.11
CA THR A 33 -4.76 -0.81 -0.52
C THR A 33 -5.19 -0.25 -1.88
N ALA A 34 -5.91 -1.01 -2.68
CA ALA A 34 -6.41 -0.53 -3.97
C ALA A 34 -7.35 0.67 -3.81
N ILE A 35 -8.13 0.73 -2.73
CA ILE A 35 -8.95 1.91 -2.40
C ILE A 35 -8.04 3.13 -2.10
N LEU A 36 -6.98 2.95 -1.29
CA LEU A 36 -6.00 4.00 -1.03
C LEU A 36 -5.33 4.49 -2.33
N HIS A 37 -4.92 3.56 -3.19
CA HIS A 37 -4.34 3.87 -4.49
C HIS A 37 -5.32 4.67 -5.37
N CYS A 38 -6.57 4.24 -5.50
CA CYS A 38 -7.59 4.98 -6.25
C CYS A 38 -7.76 6.41 -5.73
N ARG A 39 -7.74 6.62 -4.41
CA ARG A 39 -7.83 7.95 -3.81
C ARG A 39 -6.60 8.80 -4.07
N ALA A 40 -5.41 8.20 -4.02
CA ALA A 40 -4.15 8.89 -4.28
C ALA A 40 -4.01 9.35 -5.74
N LEU A 41 -4.70 8.70 -6.68
CA LEU A 41 -4.78 9.12 -8.09
C LEU A 41 -5.83 10.20 -8.37
N ARG A 42 -6.74 10.50 -7.42
CA ARG A 42 -7.77 11.52 -7.65
C ARG A 42 -7.18 12.93 -7.64
N PRO A 43 -7.68 13.83 -8.50
CA PRO A 43 -7.32 15.24 -8.45
C PRO A 43 -7.70 15.85 -7.09
N ALA A 44 -6.83 16.71 -6.55
CA ALA A 44 -7.02 17.36 -5.25
C ALA A 44 -8.36 18.13 -5.13
N THR A 45 -8.95 18.53 -6.25
CA THR A 45 -10.24 19.23 -6.32
C THR A 45 -11.46 18.34 -6.01
N GLU A 46 -11.34 17.01 -6.05
CA GLU A 46 -12.44 16.06 -5.78
C GLU A 46 -12.44 15.51 -4.33
N ASN A 47 -11.39 15.79 -3.55
CA ASN A 47 -11.18 15.20 -2.23
C ASN A 47 -12.09 15.76 -1.13
N GLU A 48 -12.56 17.00 -1.23
CA GLU A 48 -13.30 17.64 -0.14
C GLU A 48 -14.80 17.31 -0.12
N GLU A 49 -15.43 17.10 -1.28
CA GLU A 49 -16.88 16.81 -1.35
C GLU A 49 -17.22 15.31 -1.31
N SER A 50 -16.31 14.43 -1.77
CA SER A 50 -16.56 12.98 -1.87
C SER A 50 -16.20 12.20 -0.59
N SER A 51 -15.28 12.71 0.23
CA SER A 51 -14.82 12.04 1.46
C SER A 51 -15.93 11.89 2.52
N ALA A 52 -16.89 12.81 2.58
CA ALA A 52 -17.97 12.78 3.58
C ALA A 52 -19.06 11.74 3.27
N ALA A 53 -19.19 11.31 2.01
CA ALA A 53 -20.16 10.27 1.59
C ALA A 53 -19.56 8.85 1.58
N ALA A 54 -18.23 8.70 1.65
CA ALA A 54 -17.52 7.48 1.29
C ALA A 54 -16.99 6.64 2.48
N GLY A 55 -17.84 6.35 3.48
CA GLY A 55 -17.77 5.18 4.39
C GLY A 55 -16.57 4.97 5.34
N PHE A 56 -15.32 5.26 4.96
CA PHE A 56 -14.11 5.12 5.79
C PHE A 56 -13.04 6.16 5.37
N GLY A 57 -12.43 6.84 6.35
CA GLY A 57 -11.28 7.74 6.13
C GLY A 57 -9.98 6.97 5.84
N ASP A 58 -8.99 7.66 5.26
CA ASP A 58 -7.71 7.05 4.84
C ASP A 58 -6.98 6.35 5.98
N GLU A 59 -6.94 6.95 7.17
CA GLU A 59 -6.26 6.37 8.35
C GLU A 59 -6.83 4.99 8.72
N LEU A 60 -8.15 4.79 8.61
CA LEU A 60 -8.75 3.49 8.88
C LEU A 60 -8.43 2.46 7.78
N LEU A 61 -8.32 2.90 6.52
CA LEU A 61 -7.90 2.03 5.42
C LEU A 61 -6.43 1.64 5.58
N GLU A 62 -5.55 2.57 5.95
CA GLU A 62 -4.15 2.31 6.27
C GLU A 62 -4.04 1.24 7.37
N MET A 63 -4.73 1.44 8.49
CA MET A 63 -4.71 0.49 9.61
C MET A 63 -5.26 -0.89 9.24
N LYS A 64 -6.31 -0.96 8.42
CA LYS A 64 -6.86 -2.24 7.92
C LYS A 64 -5.87 -2.95 7.00
N ALA A 65 -5.24 -2.24 6.08
CA ALA A 65 -4.24 -2.81 5.18
C ALA A 65 -3.02 -3.33 5.96
N LEU A 66 -2.52 -2.57 6.94
CA LEU A 66 -1.42 -2.99 7.81
C LEU A 66 -1.77 -4.22 8.64
N ALA A 67 -2.96 -4.25 9.25
CA ALA A 67 -3.42 -5.40 10.03
C ALA A 67 -3.53 -6.67 9.16
N ALA A 68 -4.03 -6.53 7.93
CA ALA A 68 -4.10 -7.63 6.98
C ALA A 68 -2.71 -8.12 6.57
N CYS A 69 -1.76 -7.21 6.29
CA CYS A 69 -0.37 -7.56 6.00
C CYS A 69 0.31 -8.26 7.18
N GLN A 70 0.13 -7.77 8.41
CA GLN A 70 0.66 -8.41 9.61
C GLN A 70 0.12 -9.84 9.77
N ALA A 71 -1.19 -10.04 9.58
CA ALA A 71 -1.80 -11.37 9.68
C ALA A 71 -1.20 -12.37 8.66
N VAL A 72 -0.82 -11.89 7.47
CA VAL A 72 -0.11 -12.70 6.48
C VAL A 72 1.30 -13.03 6.96
N ILE A 73 2.05 -12.05 7.49
CA ILE A 73 3.41 -12.24 8.01
C ILE A 73 3.45 -13.19 9.22
N ASP A 74 2.42 -13.14 10.06
CA ASP A 74 2.28 -13.98 11.26
C ASP A 74 1.83 -15.40 10.92
N SER A 75 1.20 -15.59 9.76
CA SER A 75 0.91 -16.92 9.25
C SER A 75 2.23 -17.60 8.91
N LYS A 76 2.58 -18.67 9.63
CA LYS A 76 3.85 -19.43 9.50
C LYS A 76 4.00 -20.17 8.15
N GLY A 77 3.37 -19.69 7.09
CA GLY A 77 3.34 -20.27 5.77
C GLY A 77 4.51 -19.77 4.92
N ASP A 78 5.72 -20.25 5.21
CA ASP A 78 6.91 -19.99 4.37
C ASP A 78 6.76 -20.55 2.93
N SER A 79 5.70 -21.31 2.66
CA SER A 79 5.41 -21.88 1.36
C SER A 79 3.90 -21.96 1.14
N PHE A 80 3.35 -20.94 0.50
CA PHE A 80 1.99 -20.97 -0.02
C PHE A 80 1.99 -21.66 -1.40
N PRO A 81 1.17 -22.70 -1.63
CA PRO A 81 1.10 -23.35 -2.94
C PRO A 81 0.61 -22.37 -4.02
N GLY A 82 1.52 -21.94 -4.92
CA GLY A 82 1.19 -21.05 -6.05
C GLY A 82 1.58 -19.58 -5.88
N VAL A 83 2.09 -19.16 -4.71
CA VAL A 83 2.71 -17.83 -4.51
C VAL A 83 4.18 -18.09 -4.20
N PRO A 84 5.07 -18.01 -5.21
CA PRO A 84 6.46 -18.42 -5.04
C PRO A 84 7.21 -17.62 -3.97
N HIS A 85 6.75 -16.39 -3.64
CA HIS A 85 7.29 -15.60 -2.53
C HIS A 85 6.18 -14.78 -1.84
N LEU A 86 5.88 -15.10 -0.58
CA LEU A 86 4.96 -14.34 0.28
C LEU A 86 5.33 -12.85 0.35
N ALA A 87 6.63 -12.57 0.34
CA ALA A 87 7.18 -11.22 0.31
C ALA A 87 6.69 -10.42 -0.90
N ALA A 88 6.79 -11.01 -2.10
CA ALA A 88 6.34 -10.37 -3.34
C ALA A 88 4.85 -10.02 -3.29
N ALA A 89 4.03 -10.90 -2.70
CA ALA A 89 2.59 -10.66 -2.55
C ALA A 89 2.26 -9.50 -1.58
N LEU A 90 3.15 -9.20 -0.63
CA LEU A 90 2.98 -8.10 0.33
C LEU A 90 3.56 -6.77 -0.16
N MET A 91 4.35 -6.77 -1.23
CA MET A 91 5.04 -5.57 -1.70
C MET A 91 4.08 -4.46 -2.10
N TYR A 92 3.11 -4.76 -2.96
CA TYR A 92 2.15 -3.75 -3.40
C TYR A 92 1.34 -3.15 -2.22
N PRO A 93 0.71 -3.97 -1.34
CA PRO A 93 0.04 -3.47 -0.14
C PRO A 93 0.89 -2.53 0.72
N LEU A 94 2.10 -2.99 1.08
CA LEU A 94 2.97 -2.24 1.98
C LEU A 94 3.51 -0.96 1.34
N PHE A 95 3.86 -1.01 0.06
CA PHE A 95 4.39 0.14 -0.67
C PHE A 95 3.36 1.27 -0.72
N ILE A 96 2.16 1.00 -1.23
CA ILE A 96 1.11 2.02 -1.35
C ILE A 96 0.71 2.57 0.01
N VAL A 97 0.54 1.71 1.04
CA VAL A 97 0.23 2.19 2.40
C VAL A 97 1.33 3.12 2.90
N CYS A 98 2.60 2.74 2.76
CA CYS A 98 3.72 3.60 3.15
C CYS A 98 3.66 4.97 2.45
N LEU A 99 3.38 4.99 1.14
CA LEU A 99 3.23 6.23 0.38
C LEU A 99 1.99 7.05 0.77
N SER A 100 0.94 6.42 1.30
CA SER A 100 -0.30 7.09 1.69
C SER A 100 -0.20 7.72 3.09
N THR A 101 0.61 7.14 3.98
CA THR A 101 0.70 7.61 5.38
C THR A 101 1.23 9.04 5.50
N LYS A 102 0.58 9.82 6.36
CA LYS A 102 1.01 11.18 6.72
C LYS A 102 2.12 11.16 7.77
N GLN A 103 2.89 12.24 7.82
CA GLN A 103 3.93 12.44 8.83
C GLN A 103 3.37 12.38 10.26
N ASP A 104 4.20 11.90 11.19
CA ASP A 104 3.90 11.83 12.63
C ASP A 104 2.62 11.09 13.01
N THR A 105 2.13 10.19 12.15
CA THR A 105 0.98 9.33 12.43
C THR A 105 1.41 7.97 13.00
N VAL A 106 0.49 7.32 13.72
CA VAL A 106 0.68 5.93 14.18
C VAL A 106 0.82 4.99 12.98
N ALA A 107 0.00 5.19 11.94
CA ALA A 107 0.04 4.41 10.70
C ALA A 107 1.42 4.47 10.03
N ARG A 108 2.08 5.64 10.01
CA ARG A 108 3.45 5.81 9.51
C ARG A 108 4.47 4.97 10.29
N SER A 109 4.39 5.00 11.61
CA SER A 109 5.28 4.21 12.47
C SER A 109 5.10 2.70 12.25
N LEU A 110 3.84 2.24 12.22
CA LEU A 110 3.51 0.84 11.95
C LEU A 110 3.93 0.40 10.55
N SER A 111 3.73 1.26 9.54
CA SER A 111 4.15 1.00 8.17
C SER A 111 5.66 0.80 8.07
N ARG A 112 6.44 1.66 8.74
CA ARG A 112 7.90 1.52 8.82
C ARG A 112 8.29 0.19 9.45
N ASP A 113 7.71 -0.14 10.59
CA ASP A 113 8.09 -1.32 11.35
C ASP A 113 7.76 -2.59 10.55
N LEU A 114 6.58 -2.63 9.91
CA LEU A 114 6.14 -3.76 9.10
C LEU A 114 6.96 -3.93 7.81
N PHE A 115 7.22 -2.84 7.08
CA PHE A 115 8.04 -2.90 5.87
C PHE A 115 9.48 -3.31 6.20
N SER A 116 10.03 -2.76 7.29
CA SER A 116 11.36 -3.15 7.78
C SER A 116 11.42 -4.64 8.15
N GLU A 117 10.35 -5.20 8.71
CA GLU A 117 10.26 -6.63 8.97
C GLU A 117 10.29 -7.45 7.68
N VAL A 118 9.57 -7.03 6.64
CA VAL A 118 9.59 -7.68 5.31
C VAL A 118 10.98 -7.63 4.70
N VAL A 119 11.64 -6.48 4.71
CA VAL A 119 13.04 -6.33 4.25
C VAL A 119 13.98 -7.23 5.05
N ARG A 120 13.79 -7.33 6.36
CA ARG A 120 14.63 -8.17 7.23
C ARG A 120 14.43 -9.67 6.95
N LYS A 121 13.18 -10.11 6.74
CA LYS A 121 12.84 -11.53 6.52
C LYS A 121 13.14 -12.00 5.10
N TRP A 122 12.87 -11.16 4.10
CA TRP A 122 12.84 -11.56 2.69
C TRP A 122 13.56 -10.60 1.74
N GLY A 123 14.24 -9.55 2.24
CA GLY A 123 14.75 -8.45 1.44
C GLY A 123 15.80 -8.82 0.39
N ASP A 124 15.32 -9.11 -0.81
CA ASP A 124 16.07 -9.12 -2.06
C ASP A 124 16.34 -7.68 -2.55
N HIS A 125 16.87 -7.56 -3.77
CA HIS A 125 17.20 -6.27 -4.36
C HIS A 125 15.96 -5.38 -4.58
N GLU A 126 14.87 -5.96 -5.09
CA GLU A 126 13.65 -5.23 -5.45
C GLU A 126 12.93 -4.72 -4.19
N ILE A 127 12.86 -5.56 -3.15
CA ILE A 127 12.24 -5.21 -1.87
C ILE A 127 13.00 -4.06 -1.18
N ARG A 128 14.34 -4.09 -1.25
CA ARG A 128 15.19 -3.01 -0.71
C ARG A 128 15.03 -1.72 -1.50
N LEU A 129 15.01 -1.81 -2.84
CA LEU A 129 14.81 -0.64 -3.69
C LEU A 129 13.45 0.03 -3.41
N ALA A 130 12.38 -0.76 -3.29
CA ALA A 130 11.07 -0.24 -2.92
C ALA A 130 11.08 0.44 -1.55
N TRP A 131 11.82 -0.11 -0.59
CA TRP A 131 11.99 0.53 0.72
C TRP A 131 12.76 1.85 0.64
N ASP A 132 13.82 1.92 -0.17
CA ASP A 132 14.60 3.14 -0.38
C ASP A 132 13.74 4.24 -1.03
N ILE A 133 12.90 3.89 -2.01
CA ILE A 133 11.90 4.79 -2.61
C ILE A 133 10.95 5.33 -1.53
N VAL A 134 10.44 4.46 -0.66
CA VAL A 134 9.55 4.89 0.44
C VAL A 134 10.26 5.88 1.36
N ILE A 135 11.50 5.61 1.77
CA ILE A 135 12.28 6.52 2.62
C ILE A 135 12.48 7.88 1.93
N GLU A 136 12.79 7.88 0.64
CA GLU A 136 12.97 9.11 -0.12
C GLU A 136 11.68 9.92 -0.21
N VAL A 137 10.56 9.29 -0.55
CA VAL A 137 9.24 9.94 -0.57
C VAL A 137 8.91 10.53 0.80
N TRP A 138 9.23 9.81 1.86
CA TRP A 138 9.01 10.27 3.22
C TRP A 138 9.82 11.53 3.54
N GLN A 139 11.08 11.60 3.10
CA GLN A 139 11.89 12.81 3.24
C GLN A 139 11.32 13.96 2.42
N ARG A 140 11.01 13.72 1.13
CA ARG A 140 10.44 14.72 0.21
C ARG A 140 9.10 15.28 0.68
N SER A 141 8.25 14.43 1.26
CA SER A 141 6.96 14.85 1.83
C SER A 141 7.08 15.91 2.93
N THR A 142 8.24 15.99 3.59
CA THR A 142 8.55 17.05 4.58
C THR A 142 8.78 18.39 3.90
N MET A 143 9.43 18.36 2.73
CA MET A 143 9.80 19.55 1.97
C MET A 143 8.65 20.04 1.08
N GLN A 144 7.78 19.13 0.65
CA GLN A 144 6.66 19.37 -0.26
C GLN A 144 5.34 18.89 0.36
N PRO A 145 4.89 19.50 1.46
CA PRO A 145 3.65 19.11 2.11
C PRO A 145 2.46 19.30 1.16
N GLY A 146 1.61 18.27 1.05
CA GLY A 146 0.44 18.28 0.19
C GLY A 146 0.63 17.65 -1.20
N VAL A 147 1.87 17.32 -1.59
CA VAL A 147 2.11 16.50 -2.79
C VAL A 147 1.80 15.03 -2.45
N CYS A 148 1.06 14.36 -3.34
CA CYS A 148 0.75 12.94 -3.20
C CYS A 148 2.03 12.09 -3.18
N GLY A 149 2.12 11.13 -2.26
CA GLY A 149 3.29 10.25 -2.13
C GLY A 149 3.58 9.44 -3.40
N LEU A 150 2.54 9.03 -4.15
CA LEU A 150 2.72 8.36 -5.45
C LEU A 150 3.42 9.28 -6.46
N LYS A 151 3.04 10.56 -6.50
CA LYS A 151 3.65 11.51 -7.40
C LYS A 151 5.13 11.73 -7.07
N LEU A 152 5.45 11.84 -5.78
CA LEU A 152 6.84 11.93 -5.32
C LEU A 152 7.65 10.67 -5.66
N ALA A 153 7.03 9.49 -5.59
CA ALA A 153 7.67 8.23 -5.98
C ALA A 153 7.96 8.20 -7.49
N GLU A 154 6.99 8.56 -8.32
CA GLU A 154 7.16 8.66 -9.78
C GLU A 154 8.27 9.64 -10.15
N ASP A 155 8.30 10.82 -9.53
CA ASP A 155 9.32 11.84 -9.80
C ASP A 155 10.72 11.34 -9.41
N PHE A 156 10.85 10.67 -8.26
CA PHE A 156 12.13 10.09 -7.84
C PHE A 156 12.62 8.96 -8.76
N VAL A 157 11.72 8.08 -9.18
CA VAL A 157 12.05 6.97 -10.09
C VAL A 157 12.49 7.50 -11.46
N ALA A 158 11.82 8.54 -11.96
CA ALA A 158 12.22 9.23 -13.19
C ALA A 158 13.59 9.91 -13.08
N GLU A 159 13.94 10.46 -11.91
CA GLU A 159 15.27 11.05 -11.66
C GLU A 159 16.40 10.00 -11.67
N LEU A 160 16.10 8.76 -11.29
CA LEU A 160 17.08 7.67 -11.22
C LEU A 160 17.27 6.90 -12.54
N ASP A 161 16.53 7.24 -13.60
CA ASP A 161 16.48 6.49 -14.86
C ASP A 161 16.16 4.99 -14.64
N ILE A 162 15.40 4.68 -13.58
CA ILE A 162 14.93 3.33 -13.30
C ILE A 162 13.65 3.14 -14.11
N GLU A 163 13.69 2.30 -15.15
CA GLU A 163 12.47 1.78 -15.78
C GLU A 163 11.73 0.89 -14.76
N MET A 164 10.86 1.49 -13.95
CA MET A 164 9.93 0.73 -13.12
C MET A 164 8.83 0.15 -14.00
N TYR A 165 8.99 -1.12 -14.36
CA TYR A 165 7.88 -1.95 -14.86
C TYR A 165 6.94 -2.28 -13.70
N LEU A 166 6.09 -1.32 -13.32
CA LEU A 166 4.93 -1.57 -12.46
C LEU A 166 3.86 -2.29 -13.29
N TYR A 167 3.85 -3.62 -13.24
CA TYR A 167 2.75 -4.47 -13.76
C TYR A 167 2.00 -5.14 -12.63
#